data_AF-A0A2V7YN46-F1
#
_entry.id   AF-A0A2V7YN46-F1
#
_cell.length_a   1.000
_cell.length_b   1.000
_cell.length_c   1.000
_cell.angle_alpha   90.00
_cell.angle_beta   90.00
_cell.angle_gamma   90.00
#
_symmetry.space_group_name_H-M   'P 1'
#
loop_
_entity.id
_entity.type
_entity.pdbx_description
1 polymer ?
#
loop_
_entity_poly.entity_id
_entity_poly.type
_entity_poly.pdbx_seq_one_letter_code
_entity_poly.pdbx_strand_id
1 'polypeptide(L)'
;AAFFNFVAAFVLGTHVAKTIGSGMIDLKAVTQEVILAGLIGAILWNLITWYYGLPVSSSHALIGGYAGAAIMKSGSFGVILLSGWTKTLLFIVLAPLMGLILGFFMMVMVTWIVRGWRPSRVDRHFRKLQLLSAAAYSLGHGGNDAQKTMGIITGLLV
;
A
#
# COMPACT_ATOMS: atom_id res chain seq x y z
N ALA A 1 -10.34 5.53 -12.29
CA ALA A 1 -9.35 4.76 -11.52
C ALA A 1 -8.13 4.40 -12.37
N ALA A 2 -8.26 3.57 -13.42
CA ALA A 2 -7.13 3.11 -14.24
C ALA A 2 -6.16 4.21 -14.70
N PHE A 3 -6.67 5.30 -15.30
CA PHE A 3 -5.84 6.43 -15.74
C PHE A 3 -5.04 7.08 -14.59
N PHE A 4 -5.71 7.42 -13.48
CA PHE A 4 -5.07 8.05 -12.34
C PHE A 4 -4.08 7.11 -11.62
N ASN A 5 -4.40 5.81 -11.50
CA ASN A 5 -3.46 4.83 -10.98
C ASN A 5 -2.18 4.74 -11.84
N PHE A 6 -2.34 4.77 -13.16
CA PHE A 6 -1.21 4.74 -14.09
C PHE A 6 -0.36 6.00 -14.01
N VAL A 7 -0.98 7.19 -14.06
CA VAL A 7 -0.27 8.47 -13.95
C VAL A 7 0.47 8.61 -12.62
N ALA A 8 -0.12 8.12 -11.54
CA ALA A 8 0.49 8.18 -10.20
C ALA A 8 1.87 7.50 -10.13
N ALA A 9 2.10 6.46 -10.92
CA ALA A 9 3.37 5.75 -10.98
C ALA A 9 4.54 6.65 -11.45
N PHE A 10 4.25 7.71 -12.21
CA PHE A 10 5.25 8.62 -12.77
C PHE A 10 5.41 9.90 -11.96
N VAL A 11 4.40 10.28 -11.18
CA VAL A 11 4.34 11.58 -10.49
C VAL A 11 4.71 11.48 -9.01
N LEU A 12 4.51 10.33 -8.38
CA LEU A 12 4.76 10.13 -6.94
C LEU A 12 6.13 9.46 -6.71
N GLY A 13 6.91 9.99 -5.75
CA GLY A 13 8.31 9.62 -5.50
C GLY A 13 8.53 8.18 -5.01
N THR A 14 9.77 7.68 -5.01
CA THR A 14 10.11 6.23 -4.94
C THR A 14 10.38 5.66 -3.53
N HIS A 15 9.81 6.25 -2.48
CA HIS A 15 10.16 5.91 -1.10
C HIS A 15 9.75 4.49 -0.67
N VAL A 16 8.61 3.99 -1.12
CA VAL A 16 8.14 2.62 -0.82
C VAL A 16 9.01 1.59 -1.54
N ALA A 17 9.43 1.90 -2.76
CA ALA A 17 10.32 1.04 -3.55
C ALA A 17 11.67 0.82 -2.84
N LYS A 18 12.29 1.89 -2.31
CA LYS A 18 13.53 1.79 -1.53
C LYS A 18 13.38 0.94 -0.27
N THR A 19 12.24 1.08 0.41
CA THR A 19 11.97 0.34 1.64
C THR A 19 11.86 -1.16 1.36
N ILE A 20 11.13 -1.55 0.32
CA ILE A 20 10.93 -2.95 -0.06
C ILE A 20 12.20 -3.56 -0.67
N GLY A 21 12.91 -2.82 -1.52
CA GLY A 21 14.06 -3.35 -2.27
C GLY A 21 15.33 -3.55 -1.46
N SER A 22 15.60 -2.72 -0.44
CA SER A 22 16.87 -2.82 0.32
C SER A 22 16.75 -2.49 1.81
N GLY A 23 15.54 -2.20 2.32
CA GLY A 23 15.36 -1.73 3.70
C GLY A 23 14.97 -2.83 4.69
N MET A 24 14.40 -3.94 4.23
CA MET A 24 13.70 -4.91 5.09
C MET A 24 14.43 -6.24 5.30
N ILE A 25 15.31 -6.62 4.38
CA ILE A 25 16.01 -7.91 4.36
C ILE A 25 17.49 -7.66 4.04
N ASP A 26 18.40 -8.41 4.66
CA ASP A 26 19.82 -8.39 4.30
C ASP A 26 20.00 -8.80 2.83
N LEU A 27 20.59 -7.90 2.04
CA LEU A 27 20.82 -8.08 0.60
C LEU A 27 21.61 -9.35 0.27
N LYS A 28 22.43 -9.87 1.20
CA LYS A 28 23.17 -11.12 0.99
C LYS A 28 22.27 -12.33 0.79
N ALA A 29 21.05 -12.29 1.33
CA ALA A 29 20.06 -13.36 1.17
C ALA A 29 19.07 -13.07 0.04
N VAL A 30 19.13 -11.89 -0.59
CA VAL A 30 18.23 -11.50 -1.66
C VAL A 30 18.75 -12.07 -2.98
N THR A 31 18.22 -13.25 -3.34
CA THR A 31 18.47 -13.86 -4.64
C THR A 31 17.20 -13.84 -5.50
N GLN A 32 17.36 -14.11 -6.79
CA GLN A 32 16.22 -14.18 -7.73
C GLN A 32 15.19 -15.23 -7.28
N GLU A 33 15.63 -16.35 -6.71
CA GLU A 33 14.76 -17.40 -6.19
C GLU A 33 13.96 -16.94 -4.97
N VAL A 34 14.57 -16.14 -4.07
CA VAL A 34 13.89 -15.58 -2.90
C VAL A 34 12.80 -14.60 -3.31
N ILE A 35 13.10 -13.73 -4.27
CA ILE A 35 12.13 -12.78 -4.81
C ILE A 35 10.98 -13.52 -5.51
N LEU A 36 11.30 -14.51 -6.34
CA LEU A 36 10.29 -15.32 -7.04
C LEU A 36 9.41 -16.08 -6.06
N ALA A 37 9.98 -16.76 -5.07
CA ALA A 37 9.23 -17.50 -4.06
C ALA A 37 8.35 -16.57 -3.22
N GLY A 38 8.87 -15.39 -2.83
CA GLY A 38 8.12 -14.39 -2.09
C GLY A 38 6.94 -13.82 -2.90
N LEU A 39 7.15 -13.55 -4.19
CA LEU A 39 6.09 -13.13 -5.11
C LEU A 39 5.01 -14.20 -5.28
N ILE A 40 5.39 -15.46 -5.49
CA ILE A 40 4.44 -16.57 -5.61
C ILE A 40 3.62 -16.69 -4.33
N GLY A 41 4.26 -16.68 -3.16
CA GLY A 41 3.57 -16.73 -1.88
C GLY A 41 2.58 -15.58 -1.70
N ALA A 42 2.99 -14.36 -2.04
CA ALA A 42 2.14 -13.18 -1.99
C ALA A 42 0.95 -13.26 -2.96
N ILE A 43 1.18 -13.69 -4.20
CA ILE A 43 0.13 -13.82 -5.23
C ILE A 43 -0.88 -14.89 -4.79
N LEU A 44 -0.41 -16.07 -4.38
CA LEU A 44 -1.29 -17.14 -3.92
C LEU A 44 -2.15 -16.68 -2.74
N TRP A 45 -1.56 -16.00 -1.76
CA TRP A 45 -2.33 -15.48 -0.63
C TRP A 45 -3.37 -14.44 -1.05
N ASN A 46 -3.02 -13.52 -1.95
CA ASN A 46 -3.97 -12.54 -2.50
C ASN A 46 -5.10 -13.22 -3.29
N LEU A 47 -4.82 -14.28 -4.06
CA LEU A 47 -5.85 -15.01 -4.80
C LEU A 47 -6.80 -15.79 -3.88
N ILE A 48 -6.27 -16.43 -2.84
CA ILE A 48 -7.08 -17.14 -1.83
C ILE A 48 -8.01 -16.16 -1.13
N THR A 49 -7.47 -15.05 -0.62
CA THR A 49 -8.24 -14.05 0.11
C THR A 49 -9.25 -13.34 -0.78
N TRP A 50 -8.89 -13.08 -2.04
CA TRP A 50 -9.83 -12.59 -3.05
C TRP A 50 -10.98 -13.57 -3.31
N TYR A 51 -10.69 -14.87 -3.46
CA TYR A 51 -11.71 -15.91 -3.67
C TYR A 51 -12.74 -15.96 -2.53
N TYR A 52 -12.29 -15.78 -1.28
CA TYR A 52 -13.16 -15.71 -0.12
C TYR A 52 -13.74 -14.31 0.17
N GLY A 53 -13.46 -13.30 -0.67
CA GLY A 53 -13.94 -11.94 -0.48
C GLY A 53 -13.38 -11.25 0.78
N LEU A 54 -12.26 -11.73 1.32
CA LEU A 54 -11.62 -11.17 2.51
C LEU A 54 -10.81 -9.92 2.13
N PRO A 55 -11.12 -8.74 2.70
CA PRO A 55 -10.33 -7.55 2.44
C PRO A 55 -8.97 -7.68 3.13
N VAL A 56 -7.93 -7.92 2.35
CA VAL A 56 -6.56 -8.02 2.84
C VAL A 56 -5.64 -7.00 2.18
N SER A 57 -4.53 -6.71 2.86
CA SER A 57 -3.50 -5.82 2.32
C SER A 57 -2.50 -6.60 1.48
N SER A 58 -2.49 -6.37 0.17
CA SER A 58 -1.50 -6.97 -0.73
C SER A 58 -0.07 -6.54 -0.44
N SER A 59 0.12 -5.37 0.17
CA SER A 59 1.44 -4.90 0.62
C SER A 59 2.01 -5.79 1.74
N HIS A 60 1.17 -6.16 2.71
CA HIS A 60 1.58 -7.04 3.80
C HIS A 60 1.76 -8.48 3.33
N ALA A 61 0.91 -8.95 2.40
CA ALA A 61 1.09 -10.25 1.76
C ALA A 61 2.45 -10.33 1.05
N LEU A 62 2.84 -9.27 0.33
CA LEU A 62 4.13 -9.18 -0.34
C LEU A 62 5.30 -9.19 0.64
N ILE A 63 5.25 -8.30 1.64
CA ILE A 63 6.32 -8.18 2.64
C ILE A 63 6.47 -9.49 3.43
N GLY A 64 5.36 -10.13 3.83
CA GLY A 64 5.37 -11.40 4.53
C GLY A 64 5.87 -12.56 3.67
N GLY A 65 5.44 -12.65 2.41
CA GLY A 65 5.94 -13.65 1.46
C GLY A 65 7.44 -13.51 1.21
N TYR A 66 7.92 -12.27 1.02
CA TYR A 66 9.33 -11.96 0.82
C TYR A 66 10.18 -12.30 2.05
N ALA A 67 9.71 -11.95 3.25
CA ALA A 67 10.37 -12.31 4.50
C ALA A 67 10.46 -13.83 4.71
N GLY A 68 9.35 -14.54 4.48
CA GLY A 68 9.32 -16.00 4.60
C GLY A 68 10.31 -16.68 3.66
N ALA A 69 10.37 -16.24 2.40
CA ALA A 69 11.34 -16.75 1.43
C ALA A 69 12.79 -16.50 1.86
N ALA A 70 13.10 -15.31 2.38
CA ALA A 70 14.44 -14.97 2.85
C ALA A 70 14.84 -15.75 4.11
N ILE A 71 13.93 -15.94 5.07
CA ILE A 71 14.18 -16.77 6.27
C ILE A 71 14.51 -18.20 5.83
N MET A 72 13.72 -18.77 4.92
CA MET A 72 13.96 -20.14 4.45
C MET A 72 15.29 -20.30 3.72
N LYS A 73 15.70 -19.29 2.94
CA LYS A 73 17.01 -19.30 2.25
C LYS A 73 18.18 -19.14 3.22
N SER A 74 18.06 -18.22 4.17
CA SER A 74 19.13 -17.90 5.13
C SER A 74 19.22 -18.91 6.29
N GLY A 75 18.17 -19.70 6.54
CA GLY A 75 18.07 -20.62 7.68
C GLY A 75 17.98 -19.93 9.05
N SER A 76 17.81 -18.60 9.09
CA SER A 76 17.82 -17.80 10.32
C SER A 76 16.91 -16.58 10.20
N PHE A 77 16.30 -16.21 11.31
CA PHE A 77 15.55 -14.95 11.44
C PHE A 77 16.46 -13.71 11.44
N GLY A 78 17.78 -13.89 11.60
CA GLY A 78 18.76 -12.79 11.57
C GLY A 78 18.86 -12.06 10.22
N VAL A 79 18.25 -12.60 9.17
CA VAL A 79 18.16 -11.97 7.84
C VAL A 79 17.21 -10.76 7.81
N ILE A 80 16.34 -10.64 8.81
CA ILE A 80 15.34 -9.57 8.90
C ILE A 80 15.96 -8.32 9.54
N LEU A 81 15.93 -7.21 8.80
CA LEU A 81 16.42 -5.92 9.28
C LEU A 81 15.33 -5.21 10.10
N LEU A 82 15.35 -5.39 11.43
CA LEU A 82 14.34 -4.81 12.34
C LEU A 82 14.07 -3.32 12.08
N SER A 83 15.10 -2.53 11.76
CA SER A 83 15.01 -1.09 11.46
C SER A 83 14.07 -0.76 10.30
N GLY A 84 14.00 -1.61 9.26
CA GLY A 84 13.07 -1.45 8.14
C GLY A 84 11.64 -1.88 8.47
N TRP A 85 11.48 -2.82 9.41
CA TRP A 85 10.18 -3.37 9.79
C TRP A 85 9.44 -2.51 10.81
N THR A 86 10.16 -1.84 11.71
CA THR A 86 9.54 -1.06 12.80
C THR A 86 8.53 -0.05 12.27
N LYS A 87 8.88 0.71 11.23
CA LYS A 87 7.97 1.71 10.65
C LYS A 87 6.73 1.04 10.04
N THR A 88 6.92 0.00 9.24
CA THR A 88 5.81 -0.72 8.59
C THR A 88 4.84 -1.27 9.64
N LEU A 89 5.35 -1.93 10.68
CA LEU A 89 4.54 -2.50 11.75
C LEU A 89 3.79 -1.44 12.56
N LEU A 90 4.45 -0.32 12.87
CA LEU A 90 3.84 0.80 13.57
C LEU A 90 2.65 1.37 12.78
N PHE A 91 2.82 1.55 11.46
CA PHE A 91 1.80 2.15 10.60
C PHE A 91 0.62 1.22 10.28
N ILE A 92 0.69 -0.08 10.59
CA ILE A 92 -0.49 -0.98 10.56
C ILE A 92 -1.59 -0.46 11.48
N VAL A 93 -1.20 0.06 12.65
CA VAL A 93 -2.15 0.57 13.65
C VAL A 93 -2.35 2.07 13.47
N LEU A 94 -1.27 2.83 13.25
CA LEU A 94 -1.37 4.28 13.16
C LEU A 94 -2.12 4.76 11.91
N ALA A 95 -1.96 4.12 10.75
CA ALA A 95 -2.61 4.62 9.53
C ALA A 95 -4.15 4.53 9.58
N PRO A 96 -4.77 3.41 10.02
CA PRO A 96 -6.21 3.36 10.23
C PRO A 96 -6.71 4.35 11.30
N LEU A 97 -5.97 4.52 12.40
CA LEU A 97 -6.33 5.48 13.45
C LEU A 97 -6.29 6.92 12.94
N MET A 98 -5.23 7.30 12.23
CA MET A 98 -5.13 8.62 11.60
C MET A 98 -6.25 8.82 10.56
N GLY A 99 -6.53 7.81 9.75
CA GLY A 99 -7.63 7.83 8.78
C GLY A 99 -8.99 8.03 9.45
N LEU A 100 -9.24 7.38 10.59
CA LEU A 100 -10.47 7.53 11.37
C LEU A 100 -10.59 8.94 11.95
N ILE A 101 -9.52 9.44 12.57
CA ILE A 101 -9.51 10.78 13.19
C ILE A 101 -9.72 11.86 12.13
N LEU A 102 -8.91 11.84 11.07
CA LEU A 102 -8.99 12.82 9.99
C LEU A 102 -10.33 12.73 9.23
N GLY A 103 -10.80 11.51 8.96
CA GLY A 103 -12.10 11.27 8.34
C GLY A 103 -13.26 11.80 9.18
N PHE A 104 -13.22 11.60 10.50
CA PHE A 104 -14.22 12.15 11.42
C PHE A 104 -14.25 13.67 11.39
N PHE A 105 -13.11 14.34 11.54
CA PHE A 105 -13.04 15.80 11.49
C PHE A 105 -13.49 16.35 10.12
N MET A 106 -13.09 15.70 9.03
CA MET A 106 -13.50 16.09 7.68
C MET A 106 -15.01 15.95 7.50
N MET A 107 -15.61 14.86 7.99
CA MET A 107 -17.06 14.65 7.96
C MET A 107 -17.79 15.75 8.75
N VAL A 108 -17.35 16.04 9.98
CA VAL A 108 -17.94 17.10 10.82
C VAL A 108 -17.84 18.44 10.10
N MET A 109 -16.65 18.83 9.65
CA MET A 109 -16.43 20.09 8.93
C MET A 109 -17.35 20.23 7.72
N VAL A 110 -17.40 19.22 6.86
CA VAL A 110 -18.24 19.23 5.65
C VAL A 110 -19.72 19.33 6.00
N THR A 111 -20.18 18.59 7.00
CA THR A 111 -21.58 18.63 7.46
C THR A 111 -21.97 20.00 7.97
N TRP A 112 -21.08 20.66 8.73
CA TRP A 112 -21.30 22.02 9.23
C TRP A 112 -21.37 23.06 8.11
N ILE A 113 -20.54 22.93 7.07
CA ILE A 113 -20.55 23.83 5.90
C ILE A 113 -21.88 23.73 5.15
N VAL A 114 -22.41 22.53 4.96
CA VAL A 114 -23.61 22.29 4.14
C VAL A 114 -24.92 22.25 4.93
N ARG A 115 -24.89 22.44 6.25
CA ARG A 115 -26.06 22.30 7.15
C ARG A 115 -27.29 23.12 6.74
N GLY A 116 -27.08 24.27 6.10
CA GLY A 116 -28.16 25.17 5.64
C GLY A 116 -28.56 24.97 4.18
N TRP A 117 -27.98 24.00 3.48
CA TRP A 117 -28.20 23.80 2.05
C TRP A 117 -29.40 22.88 1.80
N ARG A 118 -30.18 23.18 0.76
CA ARG A 118 -31.23 22.27 0.29
C ARG A 118 -30.62 20.95 -0.21
N PRO A 119 -31.22 19.78 0.06
CA PRO A 119 -30.68 18.47 -0.36
C PRO A 119 -30.35 18.39 -1.85
N SER A 120 -31.16 19.00 -2.72
CA SER A 120 -30.93 19.05 -4.16
C SER A 120 -29.69 19.84 -4.57
N ARG A 121 -29.31 20.88 -3.81
CA ARG A 121 -28.06 21.63 -4.04
C ARG A 121 -26.85 20.83 -3.56
N VAL A 122 -26.96 20.13 -2.43
CA VAL A 122 -25.90 19.26 -1.91
C VAL A 122 -25.58 18.15 -2.90
N ASP A 123 -26.59 17.38 -3.34
CA ASP A 123 -26.41 16.27 -4.27
C ASP A 123 -25.71 16.70 -5.58
N ARG A 124 -26.15 17.83 -6.16
CA ARG A 124 -25.56 18.37 -7.40
C ARG A 124 -24.06 18.66 -7.27
N HIS A 125 -23.61 19.22 -6.14
CA HIS A 125 -22.20 19.55 -5.93
C HIS A 125 -21.40 18.30 -5.53
N PHE A 126 -21.94 17.47 -4.64
CA PHE A 126 -21.25 16.27 -4.14
C PHE A 126 -21.01 15.25 -5.24
N ARG A 127 -21.92 15.07 -6.20
CA ARG A 127 -21.68 14.19 -7.36
C ARG A 127 -20.42 14.61 -8.15
N LYS A 128 -20.18 15.91 -8.31
CA LYS A 128 -18.99 16.41 -9.01
C LYS A 128 -17.74 16.30 -8.13
N LEU A 129 -17.83 16.70 -6.87
CA LEU A 129 -16.71 16.64 -5.91
C LEU A 129 -16.29 15.20 -5.60
N GLN A 130 -17.21 14.24 -5.63
CA GLN A 130 -16.91 12.83 -5.42
C GLN A 130 -16.05 12.26 -6.55
N LEU A 131 -16.22 12.74 -7.78
CA LEU A 131 -15.33 12.36 -8.89
C LEU A 131 -13.90 12.87 -8.66
N LEU A 132 -13.75 14.10 -8.17
CA LEU A 132 -12.44 14.65 -7.79
C LEU A 132 -11.82 13.90 -6.62
N SER A 133 -12.61 13.58 -5.59
CA SER A 133 -12.17 12.78 -4.44
C SER A 133 -11.72 11.38 -4.85
N ALA A 134 -12.51 10.71 -5.71
CA ALA A 134 -12.16 9.39 -6.25
C ALA A 134 -10.90 9.44 -7.13
N ALA A 135 -10.70 10.52 -7.89
CA ALA A 135 -9.48 10.73 -8.65
C ALA A 135 -8.26 10.92 -7.74
N ALA A 136 -8.37 11.75 -6.69
CA ALA A 136 -7.32 11.97 -5.72
C ALA A 136 -6.97 10.69 -4.94
N TYR A 137 -7.98 9.94 -4.48
CA TYR A 137 -7.80 8.63 -3.86
C TYR A 137 -7.09 7.66 -4.81
N SER A 138 -7.51 7.59 -6.08
CA SER A 138 -6.87 6.74 -7.08
C SER A 138 -5.43 7.15 -7.36
N LEU A 139 -5.09 8.44 -7.36
CA LEU A 139 -3.71 8.89 -7.50
C LEU A 139 -2.86 8.43 -6.32
N GLY A 140 -3.31 8.66 -5.08
CA GLY A 140 -2.58 8.24 -3.88
C GLY A 140 -2.41 6.72 -3.79
N HIS A 141 -3.47 5.97 -4.11
CA HIS A 141 -3.45 4.51 -4.13
C HIS A 141 -2.48 3.98 -5.19
N GLY A 142 -2.59 4.47 -6.44
CA GLY A 142 -1.73 4.02 -7.54
C GLY A 142 -0.25 4.30 -7.31
N GLY A 143 0.09 5.43 -6.68
CA GLY A 143 1.48 5.76 -6.35
C GLY A 143 2.10 4.76 -5.39
N ASN A 144 1.37 4.41 -4.33
CA ASN A 144 1.83 3.41 -3.35
C ASN A 144 1.91 2.00 -3.99
N ASP A 145 0.95 1.65 -4.84
CA ASP A 145 0.90 0.33 -5.47
C ASP A 145 2.00 0.11 -6.51
N ALA A 146 2.22 1.09 -7.38
CA ALA A 146 3.26 1.02 -8.41
C ALA A 146 4.66 0.85 -7.80
N GLN A 147 4.93 1.54 -6.69
CA GLN A 147 6.23 1.48 -6.02
C GLN A 147 6.55 0.11 -5.43
N LYS A 148 5.56 -0.69 -5.05
CA LYS A 148 5.81 -2.04 -4.55
C LYS A 148 6.45 -2.91 -5.62
N THR A 149 5.87 -2.91 -6.82
CA THR A 149 6.41 -3.65 -7.97
C THR A 149 7.77 -3.11 -8.39
N MET A 150 7.94 -1.78 -8.42
CA MET A 150 9.24 -1.16 -8.71
C MET A 150 10.32 -1.55 -7.69
N GLY A 151 9.97 -1.62 -6.40
CA GLY A 151 10.92 -2.01 -5.34
C GLY A 151 11.46 -3.42 -5.53
N ILE A 152 10.59 -4.37 -5.90
CA ILE A 152 10.99 -5.75 -6.18
C ILE A 152 11.89 -5.83 -7.42
N ILE A 153 11.50 -5.17 -8.52
CA ILE A 153 12.28 -5.16 -9.76
C ILE A 153 13.64 -4.52 -9.51
N THR A 154 13.70 -3.41 -8.78
CA THR A 154 14.96 -2.74 -8.44
C THR A 154 15.83 -3.64 -7.56
N GLY A 155 15.23 -4.39 -6.63
CA GLY A 155 15.94 -5.39 -5.83
C GLY A 155 16.51 -6.56 -6.63
N LEU A 156 16.07 -6.79 -7.87
CA LEU A 156 16.68 -7.77 -8.79
C LEU A 156 17.86 -7.20 -9.59
N LEU A 157 17.98 -5.88 -9.68
CA LEU A 157 18.96 -5.18 -10.52
C LEU A 157 20.24 -4.80 -9.78
N VAL A 158 20.25 -4.92 -8.45
CA VAL A 158 21.37 -4.58 -7.55
C VAL A 158 21.91 -5.87 -6.94
#